data_AF-A0A412QT52-F1
#
_entry.id   AF-A0A412QT52-F1
#
_cell.length_a   1.000
_cell.length_b   1.000
_cell.length_c   1.000
_cell.angle_alpha   90.00
_cell.angle_beta   90.00
_cell.angle_gamma   90.00
#
_symmetry.space_group_name_H-M   'P 1'
#
loop_
_entity.id
_entity.type
_entity.pdbx_description
1 polymer ?
#
loop_
_entity_poly.entity_id
_entity_poly.type
_entity_poly.pdbx_seq_one_letter_code
_entity_poly.pdbx_strand_id
1 'polypeptide(L)'
;MYIVSPFTPIFFKPSTDMCRASGKYMQIFAPSDEVMIQVITRSESRPITGKVINIVTGHETVIDWQIWSMNHTDKIYYHVLTALAEGCYRIDINGMVSEPFRITSDTSELSRTTLIQYSMKDNRQRQDAVFWISDTQYFFDWRAPGGFMDDNWVFGVNNEQFTTYDNNLSEIYALETTQKTFTLGNAQGCPVWFGELLNRILCCTYVYFEGERFIRADANVPEMSQPIEGYKSYIFKQILQNIKIVDYTESENLIKIRRVDDKSFRKVANKILTV
;
A
#
# COMPACT_ATOMS: atom_id res chain seq x y z
N MET A 1 -17.10 -20.34 2.08
CA MET A 1 -16.08 -19.93 1.08
C MET A 1 -15.34 -18.77 1.70
N TYR A 2 -14.01 -18.82 1.66
CA TYR A 2 -13.18 -17.77 2.22
C TYR A 2 -12.34 -17.14 1.13
N ILE A 3 -12.09 -15.84 1.27
CA ILE A 3 -11.21 -15.06 0.41
C ILE A 3 -10.18 -14.39 1.31
N VAL A 4 -8.90 -14.49 0.95
CA VAL A 4 -7.90 -13.57 1.49
C VAL A 4 -8.14 -12.25 0.79
N SER A 5 -8.29 -11.17 1.55
CA SER A 5 -8.52 -9.84 1.01
C SER A 5 -7.42 -9.53 0.00
N PRO A 6 -7.76 -9.08 -1.22
CA PRO A 6 -6.78 -8.79 -2.25
C PRO A 6 -6.06 -7.45 -1.99
N PHE A 7 -6.39 -6.80 -0.87
CA PHE A 7 -5.65 -5.69 -0.27
C PHE A 7 -4.68 -6.16 0.83
N THR A 8 -4.57 -7.45 1.08
CA THR A 8 -3.49 -7.95 1.94
C THR A 8 -2.16 -7.63 1.23
N PRO A 9 -1.20 -6.97 1.90
CA PRO A 9 0.06 -6.55 1.30
C PRO A 9 1.03 -7.72 1.07
N ILE A 10 0.65 -8.94 1.48
CA ILE A 10 1.36 -10.20 1.27
C ILE A 10 0.63 -11.00 0.19
N PHE A 11 1.39 -11.50 -0.78
CA PHE A 11 0.84 -12.15 -1.96
C PHE A 11 0.74 -13.67 -1.80
N PHE A 12 -0.40 -14.24 -2.20
CA PHE A 12 -0.66 -15.68 -2.19
C PHE A 12 -0.69 -16.20 -3.63
N LYS A 13 0.34 -16.97 -4.03
CA LYS A 13 0.54 -17.62 -5.35
C LYS A 13 -0.07 -16.88 -6.57
N PRO A 14 0.43 -15.69 -6.94
CA PRO A 14 -0.16 -14.91 -8.04
C PRO A 14 0.30 -15.32 -9.46
N SER A 15 1.39 -16.08 -9.64
CA SER A 15 1.93 -16.40 -10.98
C SER A 15 1.40 -17.73 -11.51
N THR A 16 0.61 -17.68 -12.59
CA THR A 16 0.18 -18.87 -13.36
C THR A 16 1.00 -19.08 -14.64
N ASP A 17 1.84 -18.11 -15.01
CA ASP A 17 2.68 -18.18 -16.20
C ASP A 17 3.82 -19.19 -15.97
N MET A 18 4.02 -20.13 -16.89
CA MET A 18 5.07 -21.16 -16.81
C MET A 18 6.22 -20.93 -17.80
N CYS A 19 6.10 -19.93 -18.69
CA CYS A 19 7.00 -19.78 -19.85
C CYS A 19 8.24 -18.93 -19.56
N ARG A 20 8.16 -17.99 -18.60
CA ARG A 20 9.25 -17.04 -18.29
C ARG A 20 9.92 -17.35 -16.95
N ALA A 21 11.20 -16.98 -16.83
CA ALA A 21 11.94 -17.12 -15.58
C ALA A 21 11.35 -16.23 -14.47
N SER A 22 11.27 -16.76 -13.25
CA SER A 22 10.79 -16.00 -12.09
C SER A 22 11.67 -14.78 -11.82
N GLY A 23 11.03 -13.66 -11.47
CA GLY A 23 11.73 -12.46 -11.03
C GLY A 23 12.55 -12.73 -9.76
N LYS A 24 13.63 -11.97 -9.56
CA LYS A 24 14.53 -12.11 -8.39
C LYS A 24 14.07 -11.31 -7.16
N TYR A 25 13.00 -10.53 -7.29
CA TYR A 25 12.58 -9.62 -6.24
C TYR A 25 11.85 -10.36 -5.12
N MET A 26 12.34 -10.18 -3.89
CA MET A 26 11.69 -10.62 -2.66
C MET A 26 11.14 -9.39 -1.94
N GLN A 27 9.91 -9.49 -1.43
CA GLN A 27 9.29 -8.39 -0.70
C GLN A 27 10.01 -8.13 0.61
N ILE A 28 10.20 -6.86 0.96
CA ILE A 28 10.91 -6.43 2.17
C ILE A 28 9.97 -5.60 3.03
N PHE A 29 9.96 -5.89 4.33
CA PHE A 29 9.27 -5.12 5.36
C PHE A 29 10.25 -4.68 6.45
N ALA A 30 9.95 -3.57 7.12
CA ALA A 30 10.61 -3.18 8.35
C ALA A 30 9.92 -3.83 9.55
N PRO A 31 10.62 -4.10 10.67
CA PRO A 31 10.00 -4.59 11.90
C PRO A 31 8.92 -3.65 12.46
N SER A 32 8.97 -2.38 12.10
CA SER A 32 8.00 -1.36 12.50
C SER A 32 6.71 -1.40 11.68
N ASP A 33 6.69 -2.02 10.50
CA ASP A 33 5.54 -2.03 9.60
C ASP A 33 4.41 -2.89 10.17
N GLU A 34 3.16 -2.46 9.97
CA GLU A 34 1.95 -3.11 10.49
C GLU A 34 1.24 -3.81 9.33
N VAL A 35 1.71 -5.02 9.04
CA VAL A 35 1.21 -5.80 7.90
C VAL A 35 -0.10 -6.48 8.30
N MET A 36 -1.21 -5.83 7.97
CA MET A 36 -2.54 -6.39 8.21
C MET A 36 -2.86 -7.49 7.19
N ILE A 37 -3.26 -8.66 7.72
CA ILE A 37 -3.83 -9.77 6.97
C ILE A 37 -5.31 -9.81 7.27
N GLN A 38 -6.12 -9.92 6.21
CA GLN A 38 -7.55 -10.01 6.33
C GLN A 38 -8.09 -11.16 5.50
N VAL A 39 -8.91 -12.00 6.13
CA VAL A 39 -9.62 -13.12 5.51
C VAL A 39 -11.11 -12.93 5.75
N ILE A 40 -11.87 -12.86 4.66
CA ILE A 40 -13.32 -12.70 4.69
C ILE A 40 -13.93 -14.07 4.42
N THR A 41 -14.78 -14.51 5.34
CA THR A 41 -15.53 -15.77 5.22
C THR A 41 -16.99 -15.48 4.92
N ARG A 42 -17.53 -16.16 3.91
CA ARG A 42 -18.95 -16.09 3.53
C ARG A 42 -19.58 -17.44 3.80
N SER A 43 -20.49 -17.48 4.77
CA SER A 43 -21.23 -18.68 5.17
C SER A 43 -20.33 -19.91 5.40
N GLU A 44 -19.14 -19.69 5.96
CA GLU A 44 -18.17 -20.77 6.22
C GLU A 44 -18.24 -21.21 7.67
N SER A 45 -18.44 -22.52 7.88
CA SER A 45 -18.48 -23.12 9.21
C SER A 45 -17.09 -23.50 9.73
N ARG A 46 -16.09 -23.60 8.86
CA ARG A 46 -14.73 -23.98 9.25
C ARG A 46 -13.96 -22.77 9.79
N PRO A 47 -13.30 -22.89 10.95
CA PRO A 47 -12.43 -21.83 11.44
C PRO A 47 -11.23 -21.66 10.51
N ILE A 48 -10.80 -20.41 10.31
CA ILE A 48 -9.58 -20.10 9.57
C ILE A 48 -8.38 -20.37 10.48
N THR A 49 -7.43 -21.16 9.98
CA THR A 49 -6.14 -21.38 10.63
C THR A 49 -5.05 -20.67 9.83
N GLY A 50 -4.14 -20.01 10.54
CA GLY A 50 -3.05 -19.25 9.95
C GLY A 50 -1.75 -19.51 10.70
N LYS A 51 -0.65 -19.60 9.98
CA LYS A 51 0.69 -19.76 10.55
C LYS A 51 1.70 -18.88 9.83
N VAL A 52 2.60 -18.26 10.59
CA VAL A 52 3.81 -17.61 10.07
C VAL A 52 4.96 -18.59 10.25
N ILE A 53 5.67 -18.89 9.17
CA ILE A 53 6.75 -19.87 9.14
C ILE A 53 8.05 -19.14 8.81
N ASN A 54 9.02 -19.20 9.72
CA ASN A 54 10.38 -18.75 9.42
C ASN A 54 11.05 -19.77 8.49
N ILE A 55 11.49 -19.33 7.32
CA ILE A 55 12.02 -20.20 6.27
C ILE A 55 13.40 -20.76 6.65
N VAL A 56 14.18 -20.02 7.43
CA VAL A 56 15.55 -20.39 7.81
C VAL A 56 15.54 -21.36 8.99
N THR A 57 14.75 -21.07 10.02
CA THR A 57 14.71 -21.90 11.24
C THR A 57 13.65 -22.98 11.21
N GLY A 58 12.67 -22.89 10.30
CA GLY A 58 11.51 -23.76 10.25
C GLY A 58 10.51 -23.54 11.39
N HIS A 59 10.73 -22.54 12.25
CA HIS A 59 9.84 -22.26 13.37
C HIS A 59 8.48 -21.76 12.88
N GLU A 60 7.40 -22.39 13.35
CA GLU A 60 6.03 -22.01 13.04
C GLU A 60 5.39 -21.27 14.21
N THR A 61 4.88 -20.08 13.96
CA THR A 61 4.11 -19.29 14.92
C THR A 61 2.66 -19.25 14.45
N VAL A 62 1.73 -19.69 15.30
CA VAL A 62 0.29 -19.64 14.98
C VAL A 62 -0.20 -18.20 15.01
N ILE A 63 -1.00 -17.81 14.02
CA ILE A 63 -1.63 -16.49 13.94
C ILE A 63 -2.84 -16.47 14.86
N ASP A 64 -2.85 -15.52 15.81
CA ASP A 64 -4.00 -15.28 16.69
C ASP A 64 -5.00 -14.34 16.01
N TRP A 65 -6.08 -14.90 15.49
CA TRP A 65 -7.04 -14.16 14.68
C TRP A 65 -8.01 -13.34 15.54
N GLN A 66 -8.11 -12.05 15.23
CA GLN A 66 -9.23 -11.22 15.68
C GLN A 66 -10.43 -11.49 14.77
N ILE A 67 -11.60 -11.75 15.36
CA ILE A 67 -12.80 -12.12 14.63
C ILE A 67 -13.85 -11.03 14.80
N TRP A 68 -14.33 -10.50 13.68
CA TRP A 68 -15.44 -9.56 13.66
C TRP A 68 -16.58 -10.09 12.79
N SER A 69 -17.80 -10.08 13.31
CA SER A 69 -18.98 -10.52 12.56
C SER A 69 -19.56 -9.34 11.82
N MET A 70 -19.50 -9.35 10.49
CA MET A 70 -20.12 -8.30 9.67
C MET A 70 -21.64 -8.39 9.78
N ASN A 71 -22.14 -9.61 9.60
CA ASN A 71 -23.56 -9.99 9.58
C ASN A 71 -23.70 -11.38 10.22
N HIS A 72 -24.91 -11.94 10.21
CA HIS A 72 -25.17 -13.30 10.72
C HIS A 72 -24.42 -14.42 9.95
N THR A 73 -24.04 -14.17 8.69
CA THR A 73 -23.41 -15.18 7.81
C THR A 73 -21.92 -14.95 7.56
N ASP A 74 -21.48 -13.69 7.64
CA ASP A 74 -20.18 -13.28 7.13
C ASP A 74 -19.30 -12.80 8.28
N LYS A 75 -18.10 -13.37 8.38
CA LYS A 75 -17.12 -13.05 9.42
C LYS A 75 -15.79 -12.67 8.80
N ILE A 76 -15.11 -11.74 9.46
CA ILE A 76 -13.77 -11.30 9.13
C ILE A 76 -12.82 -11.85 10.17
N TYR A 77 -11.76 -12.50 9.69
CA TYR A 77 -10.60 -12.84 10.47
C TYR A 77 -9.50 -11.88 10.05
N TYR A 78 -8.96 -11.13 10.99
CA TYR A 78 -7.86 -10.23 10.71
C TYR A 78 -6.79 -10.32 11.78
N HIS A 79 -5.55 -10.04 11.38
CA HIS A 79 -4.41 -10.02 12.26
C HIS A 79 -3.38 -9.02 11.73
N VAL A 80 -2.79 -8.23 12.63
CA VAL A 80 -1.73 -7.29 12.28
C VAL A 80 -0.41 -7.92 12.64
N LEU A 81 0.41 -8.23 11.63
CA LEU A 81 1.78 -8.66 11.84
C LEU A 81 2.65 -7.44 12.10
N THR A 82 3.23 -7.37 13.29
CA THR A 82 4.14 -6.32 13.72
C THR A 82 5.25 -6.93 14.59
N ALA A 83 6.37 -6.21 14.74
CA ALA A 83 7.48 -6.57 15.62
C ALA A 83 8.08 -7.96 15.40
N LEU A 84 7.99 -8.48 14.16
CA LEU A 84 8.65 -9.73 13.79
C LEU A 84 10.17 -9.53 13.74
N ALA A 85 10.92 -10.52 14.23
CA ALA A 85 12.37 -10.51 14.19
C ALA A 85 12.90 -10.53 12.76
N GLU A 86 14.13 -10.05 12.54
CA GLU A 86 14.77 -10.10 11.23
C GLU A 86 14.87 -11.53 10.72
N GLY A 87 14.52 -11.73 9.45
CA GLY A 87 14.48 -13.05 8.85
C GLY A 87 13.61 -13.14 7.62
N CYS A 88 13.55 -14.32 7.03
CA CYS A 88 12.69 -14.63 5.89
C CYS A 88 11.51 -15.47 6.36
N TYR A 89 10.30 -15.04 6.00
CA TYR A 89 9.06 -15.66 6.43
C TYR A 89 8.17 -15.97 5.24
N ARG A 90 7.27 -16.93 5.46
CA ARG A 90 6.12 -17.22 4.60
C ARG A 90 4.90 -17.43 5.48
N ILE A 91 3.72 -17.23 4.91
CA ILE A 91 2.46 -17.40 5.62
C ILE A 91 1.68 -18.53 4.99
N ASP A 92 1.11 -19.38 5.82
CA ASP A 92 0.17 -20.42 5.43
C ASP A 92 -1.19 -20.07 6.04
N ILE A 93 -2.21 -19.91 5.18
CA ILE A 93 -3.61 -19.76 5.58
C ILE A 93 -4.39 -20.93 5.00
N ASN A 94 -4.83 -21.86 5.85
CA ASN A 94 -5.62 -23.03 5.45
C ASN A 94 -5.04 -23.81 4.23
N GLY A 95 -3.71 -23.92 4.13
CA GLY A 95 -3.01 -24.62 3.05
C GLY A 95 -2.62 -23.72 1.86
N MET A 96 -3.04 -22.45 1.85
CA MET A 96 -2.58 -21.46 0.89
C MET A 96 -1.31 -20.78 1.39
N VAL A 97 -0.21 -21.02 0.68
CA VAL A 97 1.11 -20.50 1.04
C VAL A 97 1.40 -19.19 0.29
N SER A 98 1.90 -18.19 1.00
CA SER A 98 2.32 -16.91 0.45
C SER A 98 3.66 -17.00 -0.27
N GLU A 99 3.96 -15.99 -1.09
CA GLU A 99 5.34 -15.71 -1.51
C GLU A 99 6.19 -15.38 -0.28
N PRO A 100 7.48 -15.74 -0.30
CA PRO A 100 8.39 -15.42 0.80
C PRO A 100 8.65 -13.91 0.86
N PHE A 101 8.71 -13.38 2.06
CA PHE A 101 9.10 -11.99 2.33
C PHE A 101 10.18 -11.95 3.41
N ARG A 102 10.95 -10.85 3.41
CA ARG A 102 12.05 -10.62 4.34
C ARG A 102 11.74 -9.44 5.25
N ILE A 103 12.17 -9.56 6.49
CA ILE A 103 12.12 -8.49 7.48
C ILE A 103 13.56 -8.07 7.78
N THR A 104 13.83 -6.77 7.67
CA THR A 104 15.17 -6.20 7.83
C THR A 104 15.09 -4.84 8.52
N SER A 105 16.01 -4.55 9.43
CA SER A 105 16.20 -3.20 9.99
C SER A 105 17.28 -2.40 9.26
N ASP A 106 17.90 -2.96 8.22
CA ASP A 106 18.94 -2.27 7.44
C ASP A 106 18.37 -1.04 6.72
N THR A 107 18.78 0.13 7.20
CA THR A 107 18.38 1.43 6.66
C THR A 107 18.70 1.60 5.17
N SER A 108 19.75 0.95 4.64
CA SER A 108 20.16 1.09 3.24
C SER A 108 19.30 0.27 2.27
N GLU A 109 18.75 -0.85 2.75
CA GLU A 109 17.73 -1.60 2.02
C GLU A 109 16.39 -0.88 2.09
N LEU A 110 16.01 -0.41 3.28
CA LEU A 110 14.74 0.27 3.52
C LEU A 110 14.64 1.61 2.78
N SER A 111 15.74 2.37 2.62
CA SER A 111 15.76 3.64 1.89
C SER A 111 15.48 3.49 0.39
N ARG A 112 15.55 2.26 -0.15
CA ARG A 112 15.22 1.92 -1.55
C ARG A 112 13.78 1.41 -1.70
N THR A 113 12.98 1.53 -0.65
CA THR A 113 11.58 1.15 -0.61
C THR A 113 10.74 2.32 -0.16
N THR A 114 9.47 2.30 -0.53
CA THR A 114 8.47 3.25 -0.09
C THR A 114 7.39 2.52 0.71
N LEU A 115 7.09 3.01 1.90
CA LEU A 115 5.94 2.61 2.69
C LEU A 115 4.68 3.31 2.15
N ILE A 116 3.72 2.49 1.72
CA ILE A 116 2.44 2.93 1.19
C ILE A 116 1.36 2.49 2.18
N GLN A 117 0.60 3.44 2.68
CA GLN A 117 -0.43 3.19 3.70
C GLN A 117 -1.77 3.62 3.13
N TYR A 118 -2.77 2.75 3.22
CA TYR A 118 -4.04 3.02 2.53
C TYR A 118 -5.25 2.53 3.30
N SER A 119 -6.36 3.26 3.10
CA SER A 119 -7.65 2.97 3.68
C SER A 119 -8.79 3.61 2.88
N MET A 120 -10.01 3.13 3.13
CA MET A 120 -11.24 3.70 2.58
C MET A 120 -11.96 4.56 3.61
N LYS A 121 -12.72 5.55 3.13
CA LYS A 121 -13.63 6.33 3.99
C LYS A 121 -14.77 5.52 4.60
N ASP A 122 -15.15 4.42 3.96
CA ASP A 122 -16.23 3.54 4.38
C ASP A 122 -16.05 2.12 3.78
N ASN A 123 -16.87 1.17 4.22
CA ASN A 123 -16.92 -0.20 3.68
C ASN A 123 -18.03 -0.39 2.63
N ARG A 124 -18.61 0.68 2.07
CA ARG A 124 -19.78 0.56 1.18
C ARG A 124 -19.40 0.27 -0.26
N GLN A 125 -18.24 0.75 -0.68
CA GLN A 125 -17.82 0.67 -2.09
C GLN A 125 -17.31 -0.71 -2.49
N ARG A 126 -16.86 -1.52 -1.52
CA ARG A 126 -16.16 -2.77 -1.78
C ARG A 126 -16.57 -3.86 -0.79
N GLN A 127 -16.55 -5.10 -1.27
CA GLN A 127 -16.90 -6.30 -0.48
C GLN A 127 -15.74 -7.30 -0.35
N ASP A 128 -14.61 -6.99 -0.97
CA ASP A 128 -13.37 -7.77 -0.99
C ASP A 128 -12.38 -7.32 0.10
N ALA A 129 -12.62 -6.18 0.74
CA ALA A 129 -11.88 -5.71 1.90
C ALA A 129 -12.78 -4.90 2.84
N VAL A 130 -12.38 -4.85 4.11
CA VAL A 130 -13.04 -4.08 5.17
C VAL A 130 -12.02 -3.22 5.87
N PHE A 131 -12.23 -1.91 5.84
CA PHE A 131 -11.33 -0.90 6.39
C PHE A 131 -11.81 -0.35 7.73
N TRP A 132 -13.12 -0.37 7.97
CA TRP A 132 -13.72 0.01 9.26
C TRP A 132 -14.21 -1.22 10.00
N ILE A 133 -13.68 -1.48 11.20
CA ILE A 133 -14.06 -2.60 12.04
C ILE A 133 -14.44 -2.03 13.41
N SER A 134 -15.67 -2.28 13.86
CA SER A 134 -16.21 -1.73 15.12
C SER A 134 -15.97 -0.22 15.27
N ASP A 135 -16.37 0.55 14.26
CA ASP A 135 -16.21 2.02 14.17
C ASP A 135 -14.76 2.54 14.22
N THR A 136 -13.78 1.64 14.13
CA THR A 136 -12.36 1.98 14.06
C THR A 136 -11.85 1.79 12.64
N GLN A 137 -11.23 2.83 12.08
CA GLN A 137 -10.59 2.76 10.77
C GLN A 137 -9.19 2.15 10.89
N TYR A 138 -8.94 1.13 10.07
CA TYR A 138 -7.64 0.48 9.93
C TYR A 138 -6.97 0.90 8.63
N PHE A 139 -5.65 0.95 8.69
CA PHE A 139 -4.77 1.19 7.54
C PHE A 139 -3.99 -0.08 7.25
N PHE A 140 -3.84 -0.37 5.96
CA PHE A 140 -2.98 -1.44 5.50
C PHE A 140 -1.63 -0.85 5.13
N ASP A 141 -0.56 -1.44 5.67
CA ASP A 141 0.80 -1.07 5.30
C ASP A 141 1.35 -1.98 4.22
N TRP A 142 1.79 -1.37 3.12
CA TRP A 142 2.48 -2.06 2.05
C TRP A 142 3.81 -1.38 1.77
N ARG A 143 4.91 -2.09 2.00
CA ARG A 143 6.23 -1.63 1.60
C ARG A 143 6.55 -2.16 0.21
N ALA A 144 6.82 -1.22 -0.71
CA ALA A 144 7.02 -1.48 -2.11
C ALA A 144 8.41 -1.00 -2.56
N PRO A 145 9.08 -1.69 -3.50
CA PRO A 145 10.36 -1.23 -4.02
C PRO A 145 10.18 0.01 -4.90
N GLY A 146 11.09 0.96 -4.79
CA GLY A 146 11.06 2.19 -5.59
C GLY A 146 10.58 3.40 -4.80
N GLY A 147 10.21 4.45 -5.50
CA GLY A 147 9.99 5.78 -4.93
C GLY A 147 9.74 6.86 -5.98
N PHE A 148 9.72 8.11 -5.51
CA PHE A 148 9.68 9.29 -6.36
C PHE A 148 11.10 9.68 -6.75
N MET A 149 11.35 9.81 -8.05
CA MET A 149 12.62 10.31 -8.58
C MET A 149 12.52 11.82 -8.82
N ASP A 150 13.62 12.55 -8.60
CA ASP A 150 13.67 14.00 -8.81
C ASP A 150 13.49 14.40 -10.27
N ASP A 151 13.94 13.57 -11.20
CA ASP A 151 13.84 13.84 -12.64
C ASP A 151 12.40 13.77 -13.20
N ASN A 152 11.44 13.25 -12.43
CA ASN A 152 10.06 13.05 -12.88
C ASN A 152 9.04 13.98 -12.20
N TRP A 153 9.45 15.22 -11.91
CA TRP A 153 8.55 16.25 -11.41
C TRP A 153 7.97 17.06 -12.57
N VAL A 154 6.65 17.16 -12.60
CA VAL A 154 5.91 17.96 -13.57
C VAL A 154 5.26 19.13 -12.84
N PHE A 155 5.65 20.34 -13.21
CA PHE A 155 5.08 21.57 -12.68
C PHE A 155 4.03 22.09 -13.65
N GLY A 156 2.83 22.36 -13.13
CA GLY A 156 1.74 22.95 -13.88
C GLY A 156 1.24 24.22 -13.19
N VAL A 157 0.48 25.02 -13.94
CA VAL A 157 -0.28 26.14 -13.40
C VAL A 157 -1.70 26.04 -13.95
N ASN A 158 -2.68 26.19 -13.07
CA ASN A 158 -4.06 26.41 -13.46
C ASN A 158 -4.34 27.90 -13.27
N ASN A 159 -4.48 28.63 -14.37
CA ASN A 159 -4.70 30.07 -14.34
C ASN A 159 -5.81 30.49 -15.30
N GLU A 160 -6.40 31.63 -14.98
CA GLU A 160 -7.36 32.32 -15.85
C GLU A 160 -6.85 33.73 -16.11
N GLN A 161 -6.78 34.08 -17.39
CA GLN A 161 -6.24 35.34 -17.87
C GLN A 161 -7.17 35.96 -18.91
N PHE A 162 -7.22 37.29 -18.96
CA PHE A 162 -7.92 38.01 -20.02
C PHE A 162 -7.03 39.10 -20.61
N THR A 163 -7.30 39.42 -21.87
CA THR A 163 -6.62 40.49 -22.59
C THR A 163 -7.47 41.76 -22.52
N THR A 164 -6.87 42.84 -22.06
CA THR A 164 -7.48 44.17 -22.02
C THR A 164 -7.57 44.80 -23.41
N TYR A 165 -8.35 45.88 -23.55
CA TYR A 165 -8.48 46.63 -24.82
C TYR A 165 -7.14 47.16 -25.35
N ASP A 166 -6.21 47.49 -24.45
CA ASP A 166 -4.85 47.93 -24.80
C ASP A 166 -3.90 46.76 -25.12
N ASN A 167 -4.44 45.55 -25.31
CA ASN A 167 -3.69 44.32 -25.59
C ASN A 167 -2.73 43.89 -24.45
N ASN A 168 -2.96 44.35 -23.22
CA ASN A 168 -2.23 43.88 -22.03
C ASN A 168 -2.92 42.64 -21.44
N LEU A 169 -2.12 41.67 -21.02
CA LEU A 169 -2.57 40.47 -20.29
C LEU A 169 -2.77 40.79 -18.82
N SER A 170 -3.95 40.48 -18.29
CA SER A 170 -4.28 40.55 -16.86
C SER A 170 -4.62 39.17 -16.35
N GLU A 171 -3.96 38.74 -15.27
CA GLU A 171 -4.21 37.46 -14.62
C GLU A 171 -5.26 37.62 -13.50
N ILE A 172 -6.30 36.78 -13.52
CA ILE A 172 -7.37 36.78 -12.52
C ILE A 172 -6.95 35.93 -11.33
N TYR A 173 -6.45 34.73 -11.60
CA TYR A 173 -5.83 33.84 -10.62
C TYR A 173 -4.84 32.92 -11.30
N ALA A 174 -3.88 32.42 -10.51
CA ALA A 174 -3.02 31.31 -10.86
C ALA A 174 -2.81 30.43 -9.62
N LEU A 175 -2.92 29.12 -9.79
CA LEU A 175 -2.66 28.13 -8.75
C LEU A 175 -1.65 27.12 -9.26
N GLU A 176 -0.60 26.88 -8.48
CA GLU A 176 0.43 25.92 -8.84
C GLU A 176 -0.06 24.48 -8.65
N THR A 177 0.28 23.61 -9.59
CA THR A 177 0.08 22.17 -9.47
C THR A 177 1.43 21.47 -9.62
N THR A 178 1.62 20.40 -8.83
CA THR A 178 2.84 19.59 -8.91
C THR A 178 2.44 18.14 -8.96
N GLN A 179 2.78 17.50 -10.06
CA GLN A 179 2.62 16.06 -10.24
C GLN A 179 4.00 15.40 -10.12
N LYS A 180 4.03 14.24 -9.47
CA LYS A 180 5.24 13.43 -9.28
C LYS A 180 4.97 12.04 -9.83
N THR A 181 5.93 11.48 -10.56
CA THR A 181 5.83 10.09 -11.01
C THR A 181 6.43 9.15 -9.98
N PHE A 182 5.60 8.31 -9.38
CA PHE A 182 6.04 7.19 -8.56
C PHE A 182 6.53 6.05 -9.47
N THR A 183 7.73 5.55 -9.21
CA THR A 183 8.31 4.39 -9.91
C THR A 183 8.32 3.21 -8.96
N LEU A 184 7.57 2.17 -9.29
CA LEU A 184 7.48 0.90 -8.58
C LEU A 184 8.40 -0.13 -9.24
N GLY A 185 9.33 -0.67 -8.47
CA GLY A 185 10.36 -1.59 -8.94
C GLY A 185 11.73 -0.91 -9.04
N ASN A 186 12.75 -1.59 -8.54
CA ASN A 186 14.15 -1.18 -8.68
C ASN A 186 14.70 -1.62 -10.06
N ALA A 187 16.00 -1.51 -10.30
CA ALA A 187 16.65 -1.96 -11.54
C ALA A 187 16.37 -3.44 -11.90
N GLN A 188 15.98 -4.27 -10.92
CA GLN A 188 15.61 -5.67 -11.11
C GLN A 188 14.13 -5.88 -11.50
N GLY A 189 13.32 -4.83 -11.47
CA GLY A 189 11.86 -4.87 -11.58
C GLY A 189 11.18 -5.55 -10.38
N CYS A 190 9.86 -5.59 -10.43
CA CYS A 190 9.00 -6.32 -9.51
C CYS A 190 7.99 -7.17 -10.29
N PRO A 191 7.42 -8.21 -9.69
CA PRO A 191 6.43 -9.03 -10.37
C PRO A 191 5.13 -8.27 -10.71
N VAL A 192 4.36 -8.78 -11.68
CA VAL A 192 3.18 -8.08 -12.20
C VAL A 192 2.10 -7.78 -11.14
N TRP A 193 1.95 -8.67 -10.16
CA TRP A 193 0.97 -8.51 -9.08
C TRP A 193 1.26 -7.34 -8.14
N PHE A 194 2.50 -6.84 -8.09
CA PHE A 194 2.81 -5.59 -7.38
C PHE A 194 2.13 -4.40 -8.07
N GLY A 195 2.13 -4.36 -9.40
CA GLY A 195 1.42 -3.34 -10.18
C GLY A 195 -0.09 -3.46 -10.05
N GLU A 196 -0.62 -4.68 -9.98
CA GLU A 196 -2.05 -4.91 -9.72
C GLU A 196 -2.47 -4.38 -8.35
N LEU A 197 -1.70 -4.68 -7.29
CA LEU A 197 -1.96 -4.18 -5.95
C LEU A 197 -1.85 -2.65 -5.90
N LEU A 198 -0.82 -2.05 -6.50
CA LEU A 198 -0.69 -0.60 -6.60
C LEU A 198 -1.93 0.02 -7.27
N ASN A 199 -2.38 -0.54 -8.40
CA ASN A 199 -3.57 -0.05 -9.09
C ASN A 199 -4.81 -0.13 -8.20
N ARG A 200 -4.96 -1.22 -7.43
CA ARG A 200 -6.06 -1.42 -6.49
C ARG A 200 -6.03 -0.43 -5.33
N ILE A 201 -4.84 -0.18 -4.77
CA ILE A 201 -4.57 0.76 -3.68
C ILE A 201 -4.88 2.18 -4.10
N LEU A 202 -4.50 2.59 -5.31
CA LEU A 202 -4.73 3.96 -5.79
C LEU A 202 -6.20 4.29 -6.04
N CYS A 203 -7.08 3.28 -6.05
CA CYS A 203 -8.52 3.46 -6.01
C CYS A 203 -9.06 3.65 -4.58
N CYS A 204 -8.21 3.70 -3.55
CA CYS A 204 -8.61 4.01 -2.19
C CYS A 204 -8.82 5.51 -1.97
N THR A 205 -9.65 5.87 -0.98
CA THR A 205 -9.91 7.28 -0.65
C THR A 205 -8.69 7.95 0.01
N TYR A 206 -7.98 7.20 0.85
CA TYR A 206 -6.82 7.67 1.57
C TYR A 206 -5.63 6.79 1.20
N VAL A 207 -4.63 7.38 0.57
CA VAL A 207 -3.38 6.72 0.22
C VAL A 207 -2.23 7.66 0.57
N TYR A 208 -1.31 7.15 1.37
CA TYR A 208 -0.15 7.88 1.85
C TYR A 208 1.12 7.17 1.39
N PHE A 209 2.07 7.92 0.86
CA PHE A 209 3.41 7.45 0.53
C PHE A 209 4.37 8.14 1.50
N GLU A 210 5.06 7.37 2.34
CA GLU A 210 5.88 7.89 3.45
C GLU A 210 5.13 8.91 4.34
N GLY A 211 3.81 8.71 4.49
CA GLY A 211 2.92 9.57 5.26
C GLY A 211 2.46 10.86 4.57
N GLU A 212 2.88 11.13 3.33
CA GLU A 212 2.31 12.21 2.52
C GLU A 212 1.14 11.69 1.69
N ARG A 213 0.03 12.44 1.64
CA ARG A 213 -1.16 12.04 0.89
C ARG A 213 -0.97 12.27 -0.60
N PHE A 214 -1.24 11.23 -1.38
CA PHE A 214 -1.26 11.29 -2.85
C PHE A 214 -2.58 10.79 -3.41
N ILE A 215 -2.96 11.34 -4.55
CA ILE A 215 -4.03 10.84 -5.41
C ILE A 215 -3.51 10.65 -6.82
N ARG A 216 -4.18 9.76 -7.56
CA ARG A 216 -3.97 9.62 -8.99
C ARG A 216 -4.36 10.92 -9.70
N ALA A 217 -3.48 11.41 -10.56
CA ALA A 217 -3.82 12.49 -11.48
C ALA A 217 -4.69 11.92 -12.61
N ASP A 218 -5.89 12.48 -12.79
CA ASP A 218 -6.85 12.10 -13.83
C ASP A 218 -7.13 10.59 -13.91
N ALA A 219 -7.37 10.07 -15.11
CA ALA A 219 -7.58 8.66 -15.40
C ALA A 219 -6.26 7.90 -15.67
N ASN A 220 -5.11 8.38 -15.17
CA ASN A 220 -3.80 7.81 -15.47
C ASN A 220 -3.65 6.38 -14.91
N VAL A 221 -3.31 5.42 -15.75
CA VAL A 221 -3.07 4.02 -15.35
C VAL A 221 -1.57 3.76 -15.15
N PRO A 222 -1.17 2.78 -14.32
CA PRO A 222 0.23 2.42 -14.17
C PRO A 222 0.83 1.97 -15.51
N GLU A 223 1.85 2.68 -15.98
CA GLU A 223 2.59 2.33 -17.19
C GLU A 223 3.57 1.19 -16.89
N MET A 224 3.38 0.05 -17.55
CA MET A 224 4.22 -1.13 -17.38
C MET A 224 5.34 -1.14 -18.41
N SER A 225 6.58 -1.27 -17.94
CA SER A 225 7.77 -1.47 -18.77
C SER A 225 8.54 -2.70 -18.29
N GLN A 226 9.23 -3.38 -19.20
CA GLN A 226 10.04 -4.55 -18.88
C GLN A 226 11.53 -4.18 -18.96
N PRO A 227 12.28 -4.14 -17.84
CA PRO A 227 13.69 -3.77 -17.84
C PRO A 227 14.60 -4.88 -18.38
N ILE A 228 14.21 -6.15 -18.20
CA ILE A 228 15.01 -7.31 -18.61
C ILE A 228 14.11 -8.27 -19.38
N GLU A 229 14.43 -8.48 -20.66
CA GLU A 229 13.70 -9.42 -21.51
C GLU A 229 13.79 -10.86 -20.97
N GLY A 230 12.71 -11.63 -21.12
CA GLY A 230 12.64 -13.04 -20.68
C GLY A 230 12.36 -13.27 -19.19
N TYR A 231 12.49 -12.26 -18.33
CA TYR A 231 12.13 -12.35 -16.90
C TYR A 231 10.73 -11.80 -16.61
N LYS A 232 10.05 -12.34 -15.59
CA LYS A 232 8.77 -11.84 -15.06
C LYS A 232 8.97 -10.67 -14.09
N SER A 233 9.75 -9.69 -14.53
CA SER A 233 10.08 -8.49 -13.76
C SER A 233 9.69 -7.26 -14.57
N TYR A 234 8.96 -6.35 -13.93
CA TYR A 234 8.41 -5.15 -14.55
C TYR A 234 8.67 -3.93 -13.67
N ILE A 235 8.78 -2.76 -14.31
CA ILE A 235 8.80 -1.46 -13.64
C ILE A 235 7.49 -0.77 -13.98
N PHE A 236 6.78 -0.30 -12.96
CA PHE A 236 5.53 0.45 -13.13
C PHE A 236 5.77 1.92 -12.82
N LYS A 237 5.28 2.80 -13.68
CA LYS A 237 5.28 4.26 -13.44
C LYS A 237 3.85 4.75 -13.28
N GLN A 238 3.60 5.56 -12.26
CA GLN A 238 2.30 6.14 -12.01
C GLN A 238 2.45 7.63 -11.67
N ILE A 239 1.69 8.47 -12.37
CA ILE A 239 1.64 9.90 -12.09
C ILE A 239 0.68 10.14 -10.92
N LEU A 240 1.16 10.83 -9.89
CA LEU A 240 0.44 11.14 -8.66
C LEU A 240 0.53 12.64 -8.35
N GLN A 241 -0.52 13.18 -7.75
CA GLN A 241 -0.56 14.55 -7.25
C GLN A 241 -0.62 14.55 -5.73
N ASN A 242 0.23 15.37 -5.11
CA ASN A 242 0.25 15.54 -3.65
C ASN A 242 -0.95 16.40 -3.22
N ILE A 243 -1.67 15.95 -2.20
CA ILE A 243 -2.74 16.76 -1.59
C ILE A 243 -2.14 17.57 -0.45
N LYS A 244 -2.14 18.90 -0.61
CA LYS A 244 -1.69 19.84 0.42
C LYS A 244 -2.77 20.18 1.46
N ILE A 245 -4.04 19.87 1.18
CA ILE A 245 -5.16 20.18 2.07
C ILE A 245 -5.13 19.23 3.28
N VAL A 246 -5.02 19.81 4.48
CA VAL A 246 -5.06 19.09 5.76
C VAL A 246 -6.38 19.43 6.43
N ASP A 247 -7.34 18.50 6.33
CA ASP A 247 -8.59 18.58 7.08
C ASP A 247 -8.45 17.86 8.44
N TYR A 248 -9.44 18.03 9.33
CA TYR A 248 -9.49 17.32 10.62
C TYR A 248 -9.35 15.80 10.44
N THR A 249 -10.04 15.23 9.45
CA THR A 249 -9.97 13.81 9.11
C THR A 249 -8.56 13.38 8.70
N GLU A 250 -7.81 14.23 7.99
CA GLU A 250 -6.42 13.94 7.63
C GLU A 250 -5.51 13.89 8.85
N SER A 251 -5.72 14.80 9.79
CA SER A 251 -4.96 14.80 11.05
C SER A 251 -5.23 13.53 11.86
N GLU A 252 -6.48 13.09 11.97
CA GLU A 252 -6.82 11.83 12.64
C GLU A 252 -6.20 10.61 11.93
N ASN A 253 -6.25 10.57 10.60
CA ASN A 253 -5.67 9.49 9.82
C ASN A 253 -4.16 9.37 10.04
N LEU A 254 -3.44 10.50 10.02
CA LEU A 254 -2.01 10.53 10.29
C LEU A 254 -1.68 10.05 11.72
N ILE A 255 -2.52 10.34 12.70
CA ILE A 255 -2.34 9.83 14.07
C ILE A 255 -2.53 8.30 14.11
N LYS A 256 -3.58 7.77 13.45
CA LYS A 256 -3.83 6.33 13.36
C LYS A 256 -2.67 5.60 12.70
N ILE A 257 -2.18 6.13 11.57
CA ILE A 257 -1.04 5.63 10.80
C ILE A 257 0.27 5.59 11.60
N ARG A 258 0.47 6.56 12.50
CA ARG A 258 1.71 6.64 13.29
C ARG A 258 1.77 5.58 14.37
N ARG A 259 0.65 5.06 14.84
CA ARG A 259 0.64 4.09 15.95
C ARG A 259 1.31 2.79 15.48
N VAL A 260 2.29 2.31 16.24
CA VAL A 260 2.89 0.96 16.10
C VAL A 260 2.47 0.06 17.26
N ASP A 261 2.27 0.69 18.42
CA ASP A 261 1.75 0.11 19.65
C ASP A 261 1.13 1.27 20.48
N ASP A 262 0.40 0.97 21.55
CA ASP A 262 -0.17 1.95 22.49
C ASP A 262 0.87 2.95 23.04
N LYS A 263 2.16 2.58 22.99
CA LYS A 263 3.29 3.34 23.54
C LYS A 263 4.32 3.81 22.50
N SER A 264 4.21 3.39 21.24
CA SER A 264 5.22 3.71 20.22
C SER A 264 4.62 4.24 18.93
N PHE A 265 5.20 5.33 18.43
CA PHE A 265 4.77 6.02 17.22
C PHE A 265 5.90 6.04 16.18
N ARG A 266 5.58 5.81 14.91
CA ARG A 266 6.49 6.01 13.78
C ARG A 266 6.77 7.49 13.58
N LYS A 267 8.02 7.82 13.25
CA LYS A 267 8.37 9.17 12.80
C LYS A 267 7.85 9.35 11.37
N VAL A 268 6.81 10.16 11.24
CA VAL A 268 6.26 10.59 9.94
C VAL A 268 6.45 12.10 9.81
N ALA A 269 6.74 12.59 8.60
CA ALA A 269 6.86 14.03 8.34
C ALA A 269 5.59 14.77 8.84
N ASN A 270 5.79 15.81 9.65
CA ASN A 270 4.69 16.57 10.25
C ASN A 270 4.16 17.63 9.28
N LYS A 271 2.87 17.55 8.96
CA LYS A 271 2.03 18.72 8.68
C LYS A 271 0.89 18.72 9.70
N ILE A 272 1.23 18.87 10.98
CA ILE A 272 0.20 19.06 12.00
C ILE A 272 -0.34 20.49 11.82
N LEU A 273 -1.66 20.64 11.78
CA LEU A 273 -2.32 21.94 11.88
C LEU A 273 -1.78 22.65 13.13
N THR A 274 -0.99 23.69 12.91
CA THR A 274 -0.73 24.68 13.95
C THR A 274 -2.03 25.48 14.03
N VAL A 275 -2.86 25.18 15.03
CA VAL A 275 -4.00 26.02 15.40
C VAL A 275 -3.47 27.35 15.94
#